data_AF-A0A2U1N1V2-F1
#
_entry.id   AF-A0A2U1N1V2-F1
#
_cell.length_a   1.000
_cell.length_b   1.000
_cell.length_c   1.000
_cell.angle_alpha   90.00
_cell.angle_beta   90.00
_cell.angle_gamma   90.00
#
_symmetry.space_group_name_H-M   'P 1'
#
loop_
_entity.id
_entity.type
_entity.pdbx_description
1 polymer ?
#
loop_
_entity_poly.entity_id
_entity_poly.type
_entity_poly.pdbx_seq_one_letter_code
_entity_poly.pdbx_strand_id
1 'polypeptide(L)' 'MGTGLSYDTNEPVLKDVFGQHGELIEVKVICDHKSGKSKGYGFVHFISEDSASKALTEMDGQLLDGRNIRIQYANKK' A
#
# COMPACT_ATOMS: atom_id res chain seq x y z
N MET A 1 -12.75 -13.62 4.55
CA MET A 1 -12.27 -13.29 3.20
C MET A 1 -11.32 -12.11 3.35
N GLY A 2 -10.01 -12.40 3.36
CA GLY A 2 -8.99 -11.55 3.98
C GLY A 2 -8.68 -10.30 3.16
N THR A 3 -8.82 -9.15 3.81
CA THR A 3 -8.33 -7.87 3.33
C THR A 3 -6.79 -7.89 3.33
N GLY A 4 -6.16 -7.40 2.25
CA GLY A 4 -4.71 -7.52 2.04
C GLY A 4 -3.85 -6.62 2.94
N LEU A 5 -4.39 -5.55 3.52
CA LEU A 5 -3.65 -4.66 4.42
C LEU A 5 -4.04 -4.91 5.90
N SER A 6 -3.11 -4.68 6.82
CA SER A 6 -3.41 -4.65 8.25
C SER A 6 -4.23 -3.42 8.63
N TYR A 7 -4.92 -3.50 9.76
CA TYR A 7 -5.74 -2.40 10.26
C TYR A 7 -4.91 -1.29 10.89
N ASP A 8 -3.71 -1.64 11.38
CA ASP A 8 -2.72 -0.74 11.98
C ASP A 8 -1.89 -0.01 10.91
N THR A 9 -1.84 -0.54 9.69
CA THR A 9 -1.11 0.06 8.58
C THR A 9 -1.78 1.36 8.13
N ASN A 10 -0.99 2.43 8.12
CA ASN A 10 -1.41 3.80 7.84
C ASN A 10 -0.56 4.41 6.71
N GLU A 11 -0.94 5.60 6.25
CA GLU A 11 -0.25 6.32 5.18
C GLU A 11 1.24 6.53 5.45
N PRO A 12 1.70 6.99 6.63
CA PRO A 12 3.13 7.14 6.87
C PRO A 12 3.89 5.81 6.86
N VAL A 13 3.31 4.71 7.35
CA VAL A 13 3.94 3.37 7.26
C VAL A 13 4.11 2.96 5.80
N LEU A 14 3.06 3.08 4.98
CA LEU A 14 3.18 2.79 3.55
C LEU A 14 4.19 3.73 2.89
N LYS A 15 4.22 5.01 3.25
CA LYS A 15 5.17 5.95 2.67
C LYS A 15 6.62 5.60 3.01
N ASP A 16 6.90 5.16 4.22
CA ASP A 16 8.23 4.75 4.65
C ASP A 16 8.67 3.47 3.91
N VAL A 17 7.81 2.45 3.92
CA VAL A 17 8.07 1.15 3.28
C VAL A 17 8.26 1.31 1.77
N PHE A 18 7.32 1.96 1.09
CA PHE A 18 7.38 2.12 -0.36
C PHE A 18 8.37 3.19 -0.80
N GLY A 19 8.67 4.17 0.07
CA GLY A 19 9.65 5.23 -0.19
C GLY A 19 11.08 4.72 -0.31
N GLN A 20 11.39 3.56 0.26
CA GLN A 20 12.69 2.89 0.09
C GLN A 20 12.91 2.38 -1.34
N HIS A 21 11.82 2.10 -2.08
CA HIS A 21 11.90 1.61 -3.46
C HIS A 21 11.87 2.74 -4.51
N GLY A 22 11.46 3.95 -4.13
CA GLY A 22 11.49 5.12 -5.00
C GLY A 22 10.64 6.29 -4.51
N GLU A 23 10.61 7.35 -5.31
CA GLU A 23 9.91 8.58 -4.95
C GLU A 23 8.39 8.45 -5.15
N LEU A 24 7.64 8.84 -4.11
CA LEU A 24 6.20 8.71 -4.01
C LEU A 24 5.50 10.06 -4.26
N ILE A 25 4.54 10.07 -5.18
CA ILE A 25 3.64 11.21 -5.42
C ILE A 25 2.60 11.29 -4.31
N GLU A 26 1.91 10.17 -4.08
CA GLU A 26 0.74 10.14 -3.21
C GLU A 26 0.61 8.78 -2.55
N VAL A 27 0.23 8.77 -1.27
CA VAL A 27 -0.07 7.57 -0.51
C VAL A 27 -1.39 7.81 0.21
N LYS A 28 -2.33 6.88 0.06
CA LYS A 28 -3.65 7.00 0.65
C LYS A 28 -4.16 5.66 1.15
N VAL A 29 -4.39 5.55 2.46
CA VAL A 29 -5.06 4.38 3.04
C VAL A 29 -6.56 4.62 3.02
N ILE A 30 -7.32 3.61 2.58
CA ILE A 30 -8.77 3.73 2.57
C ILE A 30 -9.32 3.27 3.91
N CYS A 31 -9.85 4.22 4.68
CA CYS A 31 -10.46 3.97 5.98
C CYS A 31 -11.99 3.99 5.86
N ASP A 32 -12.66 3.24 6.73
CA ASP A 32 -14.09 3.33 6.91
C ASP A 32 -14.45 4.65 7.61
N HIS A 33 -15.25 5.49 6.94
CA HIS A 33 -15.59 6.82 7.45
C HIS A 33 -16.46 6.79 8.73
N LYS A 34 -17.15 5.66 9.02
CA LYS A 34 -17.96 5.53 10.23
C LYS A 34 -17.14 5.05 11.42
N SER A 35 -16.22 4.12 11.19
CA SER A 35 -15.45 3.47 12.25
C SER A 35 -14.03 4.03 12.42
N GLY A 36 -13.52 4.80 11.45
CA GLY A 36 -12.13 5.26 11.37
C GLY A 36 -11.12 4.13 11.09
N LYS A 37 -11.57 2.88 10.97
CA LYS A 37 -10.71 1.71 10.78
C LYS A 37 -10.32 1.55 9.32
N SER A 38 -9.07 1.16 9.04
CA SER A 38 -8.66 0.81 7.68
C SER A 38 -9.60 -0.24 7.08
N LYS A 39 -9.96 -0.10 5.81
CA LYS A 39 -10.70 -1.12 5.06
C LYS A 39 -9.77 -2.26 4.60
N GLY A 40 -8.50 -2.19 4.95
CA GLY A 40 -7.49 -3.18 4.62
C GLY A 40 -7.06 -3.13 3.15
N TYR A 41 -7.09 -1.94 2.56
CA TYR A 41 -6.47 -1.62 1.27
C TYR A 41 -6.12 -0.12 1.20
N GLY A 42 -5.16 0.21 0.34
CA GLY A 42 -4.70 1.57 0.09
C GLY A 42 -4.15 1.72 -1.32
N PHE A 43 -3.83 2.95 -1.69
CA PHE A 43 -3.25 3.31 -2.97
C PHE A 43 -1.92 4.02 -2.75
N VAL A 44 -0.94 3.66 -3.58
CA VAL A 44 0.40 4.24 -3.59
C VAL A 44 0.69 4.64 -5.03
N HIS A 45 1.08 5.90 -5.22
CA HIS A 45 1.40 6.47 -6.52
C HIS A 45 2.88 6.83 -6.53
N PHE A 46 3.64 6.18 -7.40
CA PHE A 46 5.05 6.46 -7.62
C PHE A 46 5.25 7.48 -8.74
N ILE A 47 6.33 8.24 -8.67
CA ILE A 47 6.74 9.14 -9.76
C ILE A 47 7.23 8.35 -10.97
N SER A 48 7.99 7.28 -10.73
CA SER A 48 8.56 6.43 -11.77
C SER A 48 7.84 5.09 -11.83
N GLU A 49 7.52 4.65 -13.05
CA GLU A 49 6.97 3.31 -13.31
C GLU A 49 7.96 2.19 -12.92
N ASP A 50 9.26 2.46 -13.05
CA ASP A 50 10.31 1.52 -12.63
C ASP A 50 10.26 1.26 -11.13
N SER A 51 10.17 2.34 -10.33
CA SER A 51 9.99 2.23 -8.87
C SER A 51 8.72 1.50 -8.48
N ALA A 52 7.61 1.75 -9.20
CA ALA A 52 6.34 1.05 -8.97
C ALA A 52 6.44 -0.45 -9.24
N SER A 53 7.08 -0.83 -10.35
CA SER A 53 7.23 -2.23 -10.77
C SER A 53 8.17 -3.00 -9.83
N LYS A 54 9.24 -2.33 -9.38
CA LYS A 54 10.17 -2.86 -8.38
C LYS A 54 9.48 -3.05 -7.03
N ALA A 55 8.78 -2.03 -6.53
CA ALA A 55 8.00 -2.15 -5.30
C ALA A 55 6.95 -3.27 -5.40
N LEU A 56 6.24 -3.39 -6.52
CA LEU A 56 5.28 -4.48 -6.72
C LEU A 56 5.95 -5.85 -6.61
N THR A 57 7.12 -6.05 -7.22
CA THR A 57 7.81 -7.34 -7.19
C THR A 57 8.42 -7.65 -5.81
N GLU A 58 8.99 -6.65 -5.14
CA GLU A 58 9.66 -6.85 -3.85
C GLU A 58 8.67 -6.94 -2.68
N MET A 59 7.60 -6.15 -2.73
CA MET A 59 6.65 -6.01 -1.62
C MET A 59 5.40 -6.90 -1.76
N ASP A 60 5.07 -7.42 -2.95
CA ASP A 60 3.92 -8.34 -3.09
C ASP A 60 4.17 -9.63 -2.31
N GLY A 61 3.23 -9.97 -1.42
CA GLY A 61 3.34 -11.12 -0.53
C GLY A 61 4.16 -10.89 0.74
N GLN A 62 4.82 -9.73 0.90
CA GLN A 62 5.61 -9.42 2.10
C GLN A 62 4.74 -9.31 3.34
N LEU A 63 5.32 -9.64 4.49
CA LEU A 63 4.66 -9.51 5.78
C LEU A 63 4.76 -8.06 6.29
N LEU A 64 3.64 -7.35 6.37
CA LEU A 64 3.54 -6.02 6.96
C LEU A 64 2.52 -6.06 8.11
N ASP A 65 2.90 -5.60 9.30
CA ASP A 65 2.03 -5.59 10.49
C ASP A 65 1.37 -6.96 10.77
N GLY A 66 2.10 -8.04 10.55
CA GLY A 66 1.63 -9.41 10.77
C GLY A 66 0.67 -9.95 9.71
N ARG A 67 0.50 -9.26 8.56
CA ARG A 67 -0.29 -9.75 7.41
C ARG A 67 0.50 -9.68 6.12
N ASN A 68 0.30 -10.67 5.26
CA ASN A 68 0.85 -10.63 3.90
C ASN A 68 0.11 -9.57 3.08
N ILE A 69 0.83 -8.55 2.61
CA ILE A 69 0.28 -7.53 1.75
C ILE A 69 0.23 -8.02 0.31
N ARG A 70 -0.72 -7.47 -0.44
CA ARG A 70 -0.87 -7.77 -1.86
C ARG A 70 -0.86 -6.47 -2.65
N ILE A 71 -0.01 -6.41 -3.66
CA ILE A 71 0.20 -5.23 -4.48
C ILE A 71 -0.22 -5.55 -5.90
N GLN A 72 -1.00 -4.66 -6.47
CA GLN A 72 -1.50 -4.78 -7.83
C GLN A 72 -1.50 -3.40 -8.48
N TYR A 73 -1.30 -3.37 -9.79
CA TYR A 73 -1.49 -2.16 -10.56
C TYR A 73 -2.92 -1.66 -10.39
N ALA A 74 -3.06 -0.41 -9.92
CA ALA A 74 -4.35 0.23 -9.78
C ALA A 74 -4.91 0.55 -11.17
N ASN A 75 -6.02 -0.09 -11.54
CA ASN A 75 -6.70 0.19 -12.79
C ASN A 75 -7.59 1.43 -12.60
N LYS A 76 -7.11 2.61 -13.01
CA LYS A 76 -7.97 3.78 -13.19
C LYS A 76 -8.75 3.59 -14.50
N LYS A 77 -10.00 3.13 -14.39
CA LYS A 77 -10.98 3.29 -15.48
C LYS A 77 -11.46 4.74 -15.54
#